data_AF-A0A1T4KTN8-F1
#
_entry.id   AF-A0A1T4KTN8-F1
#
_cell.length_a   1.000
_cell.length_b   1.000
_cell.length_c   1.000
_cell.angle_alpha   90.00
_cell.angle_beta   90.00
_cell.angle_gamma   90.00
#
_symmetry.space_group_name_H-M   'P 1'
#
loop_
_entity.id
_entity.type
_entity.pdbx_description
1 polymer ?
#
loop_
_entity_poly.entity_id
_entity_poly.type
_entity_poly.pdbx_seq_one_letter_code
_entity_poly.pdbx_strand_id
1 'polypeptide(L)'
;FDKWCDEWKEFLDERTLLVSGKTTYTHRRLRSARRSVKTHLKWLYTYEEYPESEIPNTTNLLEGFNSQLKRALRNHNGMKEVNKKKFIDGFLNIKK
;
A
#
# COMPACT_ATOMS: atom_id res chain seq x y z
N PHE A 1 -18.53 -5.31 4.16
CA PHE A 1 -17.38 -4.75 4.90
C PHE A 1 -17.81 -4.06 6.19
N ASP A 2 -18.83 -3.20 6.18
CA ASP A 2 -19.27 -2.51 7.41
C ASP A 2 -19.76 -3.47 8.50
N LYS A 3 -20.54 -4.50 8.15
CA LYS A 3 -20.94 -5.57 9.10
C LYS A 3 -19.76 -6.19 9.85
N TRP A 4 -18.65 -6.45 9.16
CA TRP A 4 -17.42 -6.97 9.78
C TRP A 4 -16.76 -5.92 10.67
N CYS A 5 -16.77 -4.65 10.27
CA CYS A 5 -16.26 -3.57 11.13
C CYS A 5 -17.07 -3.44 12.42
N ASP A 6 -18.38 -3.66 12.36
CA ASP A 6 -19.28 -3.57 13.51
C ASP A 6 -19.11 -4.78 14.44
N GLU A 7 -19.09 -5.99 13.89
CA GLU A 7 -18.85 -7.25 14.61
C GLU A 7 -17.54 -7.22 15.41
N TRP A 8 -16.46 -6.75 14.78
CA TRP A 8 -15.12 -6.74 15.38
C TRP A 8 -14.75 -5.43 16.07
N LYS A 9 -15.71 -4.51 16.28
CA LYS A 9 -15.46 -3.17 16.82
C LYS A 9 -14.79 -3.23 18.19
N GLU A 10 -15.33 -4.02 19.11
CA GLU A 10 -14.80 -4.13 20.47
C GLU A 10 -13.36 -4.64 20.49
N PHE A 11 -13.12 -5.74 19.77
CA PHE A 11 -11.77 -6.30 19.59
C PHE A 11 -10.79 -5.27 19.01
N LEU A 12 -11.18 -4.54 17.97
CA LEU A 12 -10.32 -3.53 17.33
C LEU A 12 -10.06 -2.31 18.22
N ASP A 13 -10.92 -2.01 19.17
CA ASP A 13 -10.79 -0.87 20.08
C ASP A 13 -10.06 -1.23 21.39
N GLU A 14 -9.72 -2.51 21.60
CA GLU A 14 -8.84 -2.95 22.68
C GLU A 14 -7.55 -2.12 22.76
N ARG A 15 -7.19 -1.75 23.99
CA ARG A 15 -5.98 -0.97 24.28
C ARG A 15 -5.10 -1.68 25.30
N THR A 16 -3.80 -1.64 25.05
CA THR A 16 -2.76 -2.09 25.97
C THR A 16 -2.16 -0.88 26.69
N LEU A 17 -2.03 -0.96 28.02
CA LEU A 17 -1.29 0.00 28.82
C LEU A 17 0.20 -0.30 28.72
N LEU A 18 0.99 0.68 28.31
CA LEU A 18 2.44 0.57 28.24
C LEU A 18 3.06 0.90 29.60
N VAL A 19 4.29 0.42 29.82
CA VAL A 19 5.10 0.73 31.02
C VAL A 19 5.26 2.24 31.24
N SER A 20 5.20 3.04 30.16
CA SER A 20 5.25 4.51 30.21
C SER A 20 3.96 5.17 30.73
N GLY A 21 2.94 4.41 31.10
CA GLY A 21 1.62 4.91 31.50
C GLY A 21 0.72 5.34 30.33
N LYS A 22 1.23 5.29 29.09
CA LYS A 22 0.45 5.59 27.87
C LYS A 22 -0.32 4.37 27.39
N THR A 23 -1.49 4.56 26.78
CA THR A 23 -2.24 3.47 26.15
C THR A 23 -2.05 3.46 24.63
N THR A 24 -1.90 2.28 24.05
CA THR A 24 -1.91 2.06 22.60
C THR A 24 -3.01 1.07 22.23
N TYR A 25 -3.53 1.15 21.01
CA TYR A 25 -4.34 0.05 20.48
C TYR A 25 -3.52 -1.24 20.48
N THR A 26 -4.15 -2.34 20.89
CA THR A 26 -3.54 -3.68 20.88
C THR A 26 -3.30 -4.13 19.44
N HIS A 27 -4.31 -4.01 18.58
CA HIS A 27 -4.30 -4.54 17.20
C HIS A 27 -3.93 -3.50 16.14
N ARG A 28 -2.85 -2.72 16.35
CA ARG A 28 -2.50 -1.57 15.48
C ARG A 28 -2.42 -1.92 13.99
N ARG A 29 -1.76 -3.04 13.65
CA ARG A 29 -1.55 -3.46 12.24
C ARG A 29 -2.89 -3.78 11.56
N LEU A 30 -3.76 -4.50 12.25
CA LEU A 30 -5.09 -4.85 11.75
C LEU A 30 -5.96 -3.60 11.58
N ARG A 31 -5.94 -2.68 12.56
CA ARG A 31 -6.64 -1.39 12.44
C ARG A 31 -6.15 -0.58 11.24
N SER A 32 -4.85 -0.54 10.99
CA SER A 32 -4.28 0.13 9.82
C SER A 32 -4.71 -0.52 8.51
N ALA A 33 -4.72 -1.85 8.43
CA ALA A 33 -5.20 -2.59 7.25
C ALA A 33 -6.70 -2.31 6.99
N ARG A 34 -7.55 -2.43 8.02
CA ARG A 34 -8.98 -2.10 7.94
C ARG A 34 -9.19 -0.65 7.49
N ARG A 35 -8.44 0.30 8.05
CA ARG A 35 -8.53 1.71 7.64
C ARG A 35 -8.16 1.87 6.16
N SER A 36 -7.12 1.18 5.69
CA SER A 36 -6.75 1.20 4.27
C SER A 36 -7.91 0.71 3.39
N VAL A 37 -8.51 -0.44 3.71
CA VAL A 37 -9.66 -0.96 2.94
C VAL A 37 -10.81 0.04 2.98
N LYS A 38 -11.19 0.56 4.15
CA LYS A 38 -12.29 1.52 4.29
C LYS A 38 -12.07 2.78 3.45
N THR A 39 -10.87 3.36 3.50
CA THR A 39 -10.52 4.58 2.76
C THR A 39 -10.57 4.36 1.25
N HIS A 40 -10.10 3.19 0.79
CA HIS A 40 -9.94 2.92 -0.63
C HIS A 40 -11.10 2.15 -1.26
N LEU A 41 -12.12 1.77 -0.47
CA LEU A 41 -13.22 0.90 -0.92
C LEU A 41 -13.92 1.43 -2.17
N LYS A 42 -14.09 2.76 -2.27
CA LYS A 42 -14.71 3.43 -3.43
C LYS A 42 -13.94 3.32 -4.74
N TRP A 43 -12.68 2.90 -4.70
CA TRP A 43 -11.83 2.72 -5.89
C TRP A 43 -11.42 1.27 -6.11
N LEU A 44 -11.69 0.38 -5.15
CA LEU A 44 -11.15 -0.98 -5.15
C LEU A 44 -11.71 -1.81 -6.32
N TYR A 45 -12.94 -1.52 -6.74
CA TYR A 45 -13.66 -2.24 -7.79
C TYR A 45 -13.84 -1.42 -9.07
N THR A 46 -13.05 -0.35 -9.26
CA THR A 46 -13.15 0.51 -10.45
C THR A 46 -12.95 -0.27 -11.76
N TYR A 47 -12.13 -1.33 -11.76
CA TYR A 47 -11.96 -2.18 -12.95
C TYR A 47 -13.23 -2.99 -13.30
N GLU A 48 -14.11 -3.26 -12.32
CA GLU A 48 -15.40 -3.93 -12.55
C GLU A 48 -16.49 -2.94 -12.96
N GLU A 49 -16.47 -1.73 -12.38
CA GLU A 49 -17.44 -0.68 -12.68
C GLU A 49 -17.26 -0.06 -14.08
N TYR A 50 -16.01 -0.03 -14.59
CA TYR A 50 -15.65 0.60 -15.86
C TYR A 50 -14.88 -0.36 -16.78
N PRO A 51 -15.51 -1.43 -17.29
CA PRO A 51 -14.84 -2.42 -18.15
C PRO A 51 -14.28 -1.82 -19.46
N GLU A 52 -14.85 -0.72 -19.94
CA GLU A 52 -14.39 0.05 -21.10
C GLU A 52 -13.05 0.77 -20.87
N SER A 53 -12.63 0.93 -19.62
CA SER A 53 -11.33 1.54 -19.27
C SER A 53 -10.15 0.59 -19.46
N GLU A 54 -10.40 -0.66 -19.87
CA GLU A 54 -9.41 -1.73 -20.10
C GLU A 54 -8.43 -1.92 -18.92
N ILE A 55 -8.87 -1.59 -17.69
CA ILE A 55 -8.05 -1.73 -16.49
C ILE A 55 -7.91 -3.22 -16.18
N PRO A 56 -6.69 -3.77 -16.13
CA PRO A 56 -6.50 -5.17 -15.78
C PRO A 56 -6.98 -5.46 -14.35
N ASN A 57 -7.62 -6.61 -14.15
CA ASN A 57 -8.01 -7.10 -12.82
C ASN A 57 -6.82 -7.64 -11.98
N THR A 58 -5.59 -7.56 -12.49
CA THR A 58 -4.37 -7.97 -11.80
C THR A 58 -3.34 -6.84 -11.73
N THR A 59 -2.54 -6.83 -10.68
CA THR A 59 -1.42 -5.89 -10.49
C THR A 59 -0.11 -6.39 -11.09
N ASN A 60 -0.12 -7.51 -11.83
CA ASN A 60 1.09 -8.18 -12.35
C ASN A 60 2.00 -7.25 -13.15
N LEU A 61 1.42 -6.39 -13.99
CA LEU A 61 2.18 -5.41 -14.77
C LEU A 61 2.95 -4.43 -13.87
N LEU A 62 2.27 -3.88 -12.86
CA LEU A 62 2.85 -2.94 -11.90
C LEU A 62 3.89 -3.61 -11.01
N GLU A 63 3.62 -4.82 -10.53
CA GLU A 63 4.55 -5.58 -9.68
C GLU A 63 5.80 -6.02 -10.45
N GLY A 64 5.63 -6.47 -11.70
CA GLY A 64 6.75 -6.79 -12.59
C GLY A 64 7.62 -5.57 -12.87
N PHE A 65 7.00 -4.43 -13.19
CA PHE A 65 7.71 -3.17 -13.40
C PHE A 65 8.48 -2.72 -12.16
N ASN A 66 7.81 -2.68 -11.00
CA ASN A 66 8.42 -2.30 -9.73
C ASN A 66 9.56 -3.25 -9.32
N SER A 67 9.43 -4.54 -9.63
CA SER A 67 10.49 -5.53 -9.37
C SER A 67 11.72 -5.28 -10.24
N GLN A 68 11.54 -4.93 -11.51
CA GLN A 68 12.64 -4.52 -12.39
C GLN A 68 13.33 -3.25 -11.88
N LEU A 69 12.57 -2.23 -11.49
CA LEU A 69 13.12 -1.00 -10.92
C LEU A 69 13.94 -1.28 -9.65
N LYS A 70 13.38 -2.05 -8.70
CA LYS A 70 14.07 -2.43 -7.46
C LYS A 70 15.37 -3.20 -7.75
N ARG A 71 15.35 -4.11 -8.72
CA ARG A 71 16.55 -4.87 -9.13
C ARG A 71 17.63 -3.96 -9.67
N ALA A 72 17.27 -2.99 -10.52
CA ALA A 72 18.23 -2.06 -11.09
C ALA A 72 18.82 -1.12 -10.01
N LEU A 73 18.00 -0.62 -9.10
CA LEU A 73 18.46 0.21 -7.97
C LEU A 73 19.36 -0.56 -6.98
N ARG A 74 19.11 -1.86 -6.77
CA ARG A 74 19.90 -2.69 -5.85
C ARG A 74 21.38 -2.76 -6.24
N ASN A 75 21.68 -2.69 -7.53
CA ASN A 75 23.07 -2.66 -8.02
C ASN A 75 23.79 -1.35 -7.68
N HIS A 76 23.07 -0.33 -7.20
CA HIS A 76 23.58 1.01 -6.90
C HIS A 76 23.19 1.49 -5.49
N ASN A 77 23.28 0.62 -4.48
CA ASN A 77 22.84 0.91 -3.11
C ASN A 77 23.48 2.16 -2.48
N GLY A 78 24.71 2.53 -2.88
CA GLY A 78 25.44 3.71 -2.40
C GLY A 78 25.04 5.05 -3.06
N MET A 79 24.02 5.06 -3.91
CA MET A 79 23.60 6.25 -4.63
C MET A 79 22.96 7.29 -3.69
N LYS A 80 23.42 8.54 -3.79
CA LYS A 80 22.80 9.69 -3.11
C LYS A 80 21.35 9.85 -3.55
N GLU A 81 20.48 10.36 -2.68
CA GLU A 81 19.05 10.49 -2.95
C GLU A 81 18.75 11.26 -4.25
N VAL A 82 19.49 12.34 -4.53
CA VAL A 82 19.35 13.13 -5.78
C VAL A 82 19.60 12.28 -7.01
N ASN A 83 20.60 11.40 -6.97
CA ASN A 83 20.92 10.52 -8.08
C ASN A 83 19.89 9.38 -8.19
N LYS A 84 19.34 8.89 -7.06
CA LYS A 84 18.25 7.89 -7.07
C LYS A 84 17.00 8.43 -7.76
N LYS A 85 16.65 9.70 -7.53
CA LYS A 85 15.54 10.38 -8.22
C LYS A 85 15.82 10.45 -9.74
N LYS A 86 16.99 10.95 -10.15
CA LYS A 86 17.40 10.98 -11.56
C LYS A 86 17.38 9.59 -12.22
N PHE A 87 17.81 8.55 -11.49
CA PHE A 87 17.74 7.18 -11.96
C PHE A 87 16.30 6.72 -12.18
N ILE A 88 15.41 6.96 -11.21
CA ILE A 88 13.98 6.61 -11.32
C ILE A 88 13.34 7.37 -12.48
N ASP A 89 13.61 8.68 -12.62
CA ASP A 89 13.10 9.49 -13.72
C ASP A 89 13.57 8.93 -15.07
N GLY A 90 14.86 8.60 -15.20
CA GLY A 90 15.40 7.93 -16.38
C GLY A 90 14.73 6.58 -16.63
N PHE A 91 14.59 5.74 -15.59
CA PHE A 91 13.97 4.43 -15.68
C PHE A 91 12.50 4.49 -16.15
N LEU A 92 11.75 5.50 -15.67
CA LEU A 92 10.37 5.76 -16.11
C LEU A 92 10.33 6.29 -17.54
N ASN A 93 11.28 7.15 -17.92
CA ASN A 93 11.35 7.78 -19.24
C ASN A 93 11.93 6.87 -20.36
N ILE A 94 12.62 5.78 -20.01
CA ILE A 94 13.18 4.80 -20.98
C ILE A 94 12.07 4.05 -21.74
N LYS A 95 10.81 4.11 -21.28
CA LYS A 95 9.66 3.47 -21.93
C LYS A 95 8.85 4.39 -22.86
N LYS A 96 9.51 5.27 -23.63
CA LYS A 96 8.89 5.93 -24.79
C LYS A 96 9.38 5.31 -26.09
#